data_AF-X1BRX7-F1
#
_entry.id   AF-X1BRX7-F1
#
_cell.length_a   1.000
_cell.length_b   1.000
_cell.length_c   1.000
_cell.angle_alpha   90.00
_cell.angle_beta   90.00
_cell.angle_gamma   90.00
#
_symmetry.space_group_name_H-M   'P 1'
#
loop_
_entity.id
_entity.type
_entity.pdbx_description
1 polymer ?
#
loop_
_entity_poly.entity_id
_entity_poly.type
_entity_poly.pdbx_seq_one_letter_code
_entity_poly.pdbx_strand_id
1 'polypeptide(L)'
;MQAAAQAFESWKRIPPADRIQFLFRLKDLLEENFDDLARTITIENGKTLKESQGEIRRAIENVEVACGIPTMMQGGILEDIAPGIDEYMLRQPVGVVAIISPFNFPGMIPFWFLPYALACGNTVIVKPSERTPLTMQKVFHLLEEIGLEKGVANLVNGGPDTVNTMLDHPGIRAVSFVGSTPVARHVYSRAAV
;
A
#
# COMPACT_ATOMS: atom_id res chain seq x y z
N MET A 1 12.97 5.56 -4.93
CA MET A 1 12.86 6.70 -3.98
C MET A 1 12.67 8.03 -4.68
N GLN A 2 13.61 8.48 -5.54
CA GLN A 2 13.44 9.72 -6.32
C GLN A 2 12.12 9.76 -7.09
N ALA A 3 11.79 8.70 -7.84
CA ALA A 3 10.51 8.60 -8.56
C ALA A 3 9.29 8.77 -7.64
N ALA A 4 9.29 8.12 -6.47
CA ALA A 4 8.20 8.20 -5.50
C ALA A 4 8.07 9.60 -4.86
N ALA A 5 9.20 10.26 -4.56
CA ALA A 5 9.18 11.63 -4.04
C ALA A 5 8.69 12.63 -5.08
N GLN A 6 9.10 12.48 -6.34
CA GLN A 6 8.65 13.35 -7.43
C GLN A 6 7.15 13.20 -7.68
N ALA A 7 6.66 11.96 -7.81
CA ALA A 7 5.24 11.69 -8.02
C ALA A 7 4.36 12.09 -6.82
N PHE A 8 4.91 12.16 -5.61
CA PHE A 8 4.15 12.59 -4.43
C PHE A 8 3.65 14.02 -4.54
N GLU A 9 4.40 14.92 -5.19
CA GLU A 9 4.04 16.33 -5.30
C GLU A 9 2.76 16.57 -6.10
N SER A 10 2.55 15.81 -7.18
CA SER A 10 1.32 15.79 -7.97
C SER A 10 0.24 14.91 -7.35
N TRP A 11 0.59 13.68 -6.92
CA TRP A 11 -0.37 12.70 -6.42
C TRP A 11 -1.15 13.19 -5.20
N LYS A 12 -0.48 13.87 -4.25
CA LYS A 12 -1.14 14.41 -3.05
C LYS A 12 -2.20 15.46 -3.34
N ARG A 13 -2.16 16.08 -4.53
CA ARG A 13 -3.09 17.14 -4.96
C ARG A 13 -4.33 16.59 -5.67
N ILE A 14 -4.31 15.34 -6.14
CA ILE A 14 -5.49 14.69 -6.72
C ILE A 14 -6.54 14.51 -5.63
N PRO A 15 -7.78 14.98 -5.79
CA PRO A 15 -8.83 14.84 -4.78
C PRO A 15 -9.07 13.37 -4.36
N PRO A 16 -9.42 13.09 -3.09
CA PRO A 16 -9.68 11.72 -2.64
C PRO A 16 -10.71 10.97 -3.49
N ALA A 17 -11.76 11.67 -3.96
CA ALA A 17 -12.81 11.10 -4.82
C ALA A 17 -12.29 10.62 -6.19
N ASP A 18 -11.27 11.30 -6.73
CA ASP A 18 -10.62 10.93 -7.99
C ASP A 18 -9.59 9.81 -7.75
N ARG A 19 -8.86 9.85 -6.62
CA ARG A 19 -7.88 8.81 -6.28
C ARG A 19 -8.52 7.42 -6.13
N ILE A 20 -9.75 7.34 -5.59
CA ILE A 20 -10.43 6.05 -5.45
C ILE A 20 -10.93 5.46 -6.78
N GLN A 21 -11.02 6.25 -7.86
CA GLN A 21 -11.40 5.70 -9.17
C GLN A 21 -10.35 4.71 -9.70
N PHE A 22 -9.07 4.94 -9.40
CA PHE A 22 -8.01 3.98 -9.67
C PHE A 22 -8.21 2.68 -8.88
N LEU A 23 -8.69 2.76 -7.64
CA LEU A 23 -8.96 1.58 -6.81
C LEU A 23 -10.18 0.79 -7.28
N PHE A 24 -11.24 1.46 -7.75
CA PHE A 24 -12.36 0.78 -8.39
C PHE A 24 -11.90 0.00 -9.62
N ARG A 25 -11.08 0.62 -10.48
CA ARG A 25 -10.52 -0.08 -11.65
C ARG A 25 -9.58 -1.22 -11.26
N LEU A 26 -8.78 -1.03 -10.20
CA LEU A 26 -7.90 -2.09 -9.67
C LEU A 26 -8.73 -3.28 -9.17
N LYS A 27 -9.82 -3.02 -8.45
CA LYS A 27 -10.75 -4.06 -8.00
C LYS A 27 -11.24 -4.89 -9.18
N ASP A 28 -11.69 -4.25 -10.25
CA ASP A 28 -12.20 -4.94 -11.43
C ASP A 28 -11.11 -5.82 -12.08
N LEU A 29 -9.90 -5.28 -12.26
CA LEU A 29 -8.77 -6.06 -12.79
C LEU A 29 -8.37 -7.24 -11.89
N LEU A 30 -8.45 -7.09 -10.56
CA LEU A 30 -8.19 -8.17 -9.62
C LEU A 30 -9.24 -9.27 -9.71
N GLU A 31 -10.51 -8.93 -9.94
CA GLU A 31 -11.59 -9.89 -10.17
C GLU A 31 -11.41 -10.62 -11.50
N GLU A 32 -11.07 -9.89 -12.58
CA GLU A 32 -10.80 -10.46 -13.90
C GLU A 32 -9.61 -11.43 -13.88
N ASN A 33 -8.60 -11.15 -13.06
CA ASN A 33 -7.39 -11.96 -12.91
C ASN A 33 -7.40 -12.87 -11.68
N PHE A 34 -8.56 -13.04 -11.02
CA PHE A 34 -8.69 -13.69 -9.71
C PHE A 34 -8.05 -15.08 -9.66
N ASP A 35 -8.40 -15.95 -10.63
CA ASP A 35 -7.91 -17.32 -10.67
C ASP A 35 -6.43 -17.41 -11.06
N ASP A 36 -5.94 -16.50 -11.92
CA ASP A 36 -4.53 -16.46 -12.31
C ASP A 36 -3.64 -16.01 -11.15
N LEU A 37 -4.07 -15.00 -10.39
CA LEU A 37 -3.41 -14.57 -9.17
C LEU A 37 -3.40 -15.68 -8.12
N ALA A 38 -4.53 -16.36 -7.90
CA ALA A 38 -4.61 -17.48 -6.96
C ALA A 38 -3.69 -18.65 -7.37
N ARG A 39 -3.61 -18.99 -8.65
CA ARG A 39 -2.67 -20.00 -9.17
C ARG A 39 -1.22 -19.57 -8.96
N THR A 40 -0.91 -18.30 -9.16
CA THR A 40 0.44 -17.76 -8.94
C THR A 40 0.86 -17.92 -7.49
N ILE A 41 -0.01 -17.57 -6.54
CA ILE A 41 0.23 -17.79 -5.11
C ILE A 41 0.45 -19.28 -4.83
N THR A 42 -0.40 -20.15 -5.37
CA THR A 42 -0.29 -21.60 -5.17
C THR A 42 1.09 -22.11 -5.62
N ILE A 43 1.57 -21.66 -6.78
CA ILE A 43 2.84 -22.09 -7.36
C ILE A 43 4.03 -21.62 -6.50
N GLU A 44 4.05 -20.36 -6.07
CA GLU A 44 5.23 -19.81 -5.38
C GLU A 44 5.21 -20.05 -3.86
N ASN A 45 4.03 -20.03 -3.23
CA ASN A 45 3.89 -20.19 -1.78
C ASN A 45 3.68 -21.65 -1.37
N GLY A 46 3.01 -22.46 -2.20
CA GLY A 46 2.73 -23.88 -1.95
C GLY A 46 1.44 -24.17 -1.18
N LYS A 47 0.63 -23.16 -0.85
CA LYS A 47 -0.71 -23.38 -0.27
C LYS A 47 -1.69 -23.93 -1.31
N THR A 48 -2.80 -24.51 -0.87
CA THR A 48 -3.80 -25.04 -1.80
C THR A 48 -4.43 -23.92 -2.64
N LEU A 49 -4.96 -24.26 -3.82
CA LEU A 49 -5.64 -23.28 -4.68
C LEU A 49 -6.80 -22.60 -3.95
N LYS A 50 -7.58 -23.35 -3.16
CA LYS A 50 -8.70 -22.80 -2.40
C LYS A 50 -8.25 -21.77 -1.35
N GLU A 51 -7.15 -22.03 -0.65
CA GLU A 51 -6.57 -21.06 0.28
C GLU A 51 -6.03 -19.82 -0.45
N SER A 52 -5.43 -20.00 -1.62
CA SER A 52 -4.96 -18.89 -2.46
C SER A 52 -6.11 -18.00 -2.97
N GLN A 53 -7.23 -18.60 -3.38
CA GLN A 53 -8.44 -17.87 -3.76
C GLN A 53 -9.00 -17.09 -2.56
N GLY A 54 -9.03 -17.70 -1.37
CA GLY A 54 -9.40 -17.01 -0.14
C GLY A 54 -8.50 -15.81 0.15
N GLU A 55 -7.19 -15.94 -0.08
CA GLU A 55 -6.24 -14.85 0.09
C GLU A 55 -6.49 -13.68 -0.88
N ILE A 56 -6.63 -13.93 -2.17
CA ILE A 56 -6.91 -12.86 -3.14
C ILE A 56 -8.26 -12.21 -2.87
N ARG A 57 -9.27 -12.98 -2.44
CA ARG A 57 -10.56 -12.43 -2.04
C ARG A 57 -10.40 -11.40 -0.92
N ARG A 58 -9.63 -11.73 0.11
CA ARG A 58 -9.29 -10.81 1.22
C ARG A 58 -8.48 -9.59 0.74
N ALA A 59 -7.65 -9.73 -0.29
CA ALA A 59 -6.94 -8.61 -0.90
C ALA A 59 -7.92 -7.64 -1.59
N ILE A 60 -8.89 -8.18 -2.35
CA ILE A 60 -9.95 -7.41 -3.02
C ILE A 60 -10.82 -6.68 -1.99
N GLU A 61 -11.22 -7.34 -0.91
CA GLU A 61 -11.99 -6.70 0.19
C GLU A 61 -11.26 -5.47 0.78
N ASN A 62 -9.92 -5.48 0.86
CA ASN A 62 -9.17 -4.31 1.31
C ASN A 62 -9.22 -3.16 0.30
N VAL A 63 -9.26 -3.45 -1.00
CA VAL A 63 -9.47 -2.43 -2.05
C VAL A 63 -10.86 -1.82 -1.90
N GLU A 64 -11.89 -2.64 -1.69
CA GLU A 64 -13.27 -2.20 -1.50
C GLU A 64 -13.39 -1.24 -0.30
N VAL A 65 -12.80 -1.60 0.84
CA VAL A 65 -12.81 -0.73 2.02
C VAL A 65 -12.05 0.57 1.74
N ALA A 66 -10.90 0.51 1.07
CA ALA A 66 -10.11 1.69 0.71
C ALA A 66 -10.82 2.64 -0.26
N CYS A 67 -11.79 2.17 -1.05
CA CYS A 67 -12.66 3.07 -1.83
C CYS A 67 -13.52 3.99 -0.93
N GLY A 68 -13.71 3.66 0.34
CA GLY A 68 -14.40 4.50 1.33
C GLY A 68 -13.55 5.65 1.92
N ILE A 69 -12.31 5.83 1.46
CA ILE A 69 -11.38 6.83 2.00
C ILE A 69 -11.89 8.28 1.96
N PRO A 70 -12.68 8.77 0.98
CA PRO A 70 -13.23 10.12 1.06
C PRO A 70 -13.99 10.39 2.35
N THR A 71 -14.73 9.40 2.87
CA THR A 71 -15.42 9.47 4.16
C THR A 71 -14.44 9.27 5.32
N MET A 72 -13.60 8.22 5.26
CA MET A 72 -12.67 7.91 6.36
C MET A 72 -11.58 8.97 6.57
N MET A 73 -11.29 9.79 5.57
CA MET A 73 -10.29 10.85 5.62
C MET A 73 -10.87 12.20 6.12
N GLN A 74 -12.20 12.30 6.29
CA GLN A 74 -12.84 13.51 6.79
C GLN A 74 -12.26 13.94 8.14
N GLY A 75 -11.95 15.24 8.23
CA GLY A 75 -11.50 15.88 9.44
C GLY A 75 -12.60 16.08 10.49
N GLY A 76 -12.27 16.88 11.51
CA GLY A 76 -13.24 17.37 12.49
C GLY A 76 -13.28 18.89 12.49
N ILE A 77 -14.40 19.46 12.89
CA ILE A 77 -14.58 20.91 13.09
C ILE A 77 -15.23 21.09 14.47
N LEU A 78 -14.73 22.06 15.22
CA LEU A 78 -15.33 22.54 16.46
C LEU A 78 -15.47 24.06 16.38
N GLU A 79 -16.71 24.52 16.32
CA GLU A 79 -17.06 25.94 16.29
C GLU A 79 -16.96 26.56 17.68
N ASP A 80 -16.60 27.83 17.77
CA ASP A 80 -16.60 28.64 19.01
C ASP A 80 -15.81 28.01 20.18
N ILE A 81 -14.60 27.51 19.92
CA ILE A 81 -13.68 27.10 21.01
C ILE A 81 -13.32 28.28 21.92
N ALA A 82 -13.43 29.50 21.39
CA ALA A 82 -13.39 30.77 22.08
C ALA A 82 -14.19 31.80 21.25
N PRO A 83 -14.57 32.97 21.81
CA PRO A 83 -15.37 33.96 21.09
C PRO A 83 -14.76 34.36 19.73
N GLY A 84 -15.42 33.98 18.64
CA GLY A 84 -14.97 34.26 17.27
C GLY A 84 -13.80 33.41 16.78
N ILE A 85 -13.56 32.25 17.39
CA ILE A 85 -12.47 31.32 17.03
C ILE A 85 -13.02 29.90 16.85
N ASP A 86 -12.87 29.39 15.63
CA ASP A 86 -13.14 28.00 15.28
C ASP A 86 -11.84 27.18 15.18
N GLU A 87 -11.96 25.88 15.38
CA GLU A 87 -10.88 24.92 15.20
C GLU A 87 -11.27 23.86 14.18
N TYR A 88 -10.34 23.48 13.29
CA TYR A 88 -10.52 22.37 12.36
C TYR A 88 -9.28 21.50 12.27
N MET A 89 -9.50 20.20 12.09
CA MET A 89 -8.46 19.21 11.87
C MET A 89 -8.57 18.66 10.46
N LEU A 90 -7.45 18.58 9.74
CA LEU A 90 -7.37 17.96 8.41
C LEU A 90 -6.44 16.75 8.47
N ARG A 91 -6.83 15.65 7.82
CA ARG A 91 -5.92 14.54 7.54
C ARG A 91 -5.18 14.83 6.23
N GLN A 92 -3.86 14.66 6.22
CA GLN A 92 -3.00 14.87 5.06
C GLN A 92 -2.08 13.66 4.87
N PRO A 93 -1.71 13.30 3.63
CA PRO A 93 -0.75 12.24 3.40
C PRO A 93 0.62 12.62 3.97
N VAL A 94 1.37 11.61 4.41
CA VAL A 94 2.66 11.80 5.10
C VAL A 94 3.83 11.89 4.14
N GLY A 95 3.73 11.32 2.92
CA GLY A 95 4.80 11.33 1.93
C GLY A 95 4.96 9.98 1.22
N VAL A 96 6.22 9.61 1.00
CA VAL A 96 6.56 8.28 0.51
C VAL A 96 6.52 7.27 1.66
N VAL A 97 5.82 6.16 1.47
CA VAL A 97 5.69 5.10 2.48
C VAL A 97 6.26 3.78 1.97
N ALA A 98 6.83 3.01 2.88
CA ALA A 98 7.39 1.69 2.61
C ALA A 98 6.46 0.59 3.14
N ILE A 99 6.20 -0.42 2.32
CA ILE A 99 5.44 -1.61 2.70
C ILE A 99 6.35 -2.83 2.57
N ILE A 100 6.62 -3.51 3.67
CA ILE A 100 7.50 -4.69 3.72
C ILE A 100 6.65 -5.88 4.18
N SER A 101 6.44 -6.85 3.29
CA SER A 101 5.55 -7.98 3.54
C SER A 101 6.28 -9.34 3.61
N PRO A 102 5.72 -10.31 4.37
CA PRO A 102 6.28 -11.65 4.53
C PRO A 102 5.81 -12.59 3.41
N PHE A 103 6.37 -13.80 3.39
CA PHE A 103 6.09 -14.80 2.34
C PHE A 103 4.76 -15.52 2.47
N ASN A 104 4.16 -15.57 3.66
CA ASN A 104 3.04 -16.48 3.95
C ASN A 104 1.71 -16.03 3.34
N PHE A 105 1.55 -14.74 3.05
CA PHE A 105 0.41 -14.18 2.33
C PHE A 105 0.90 -13.11 1.34
N PRO A 106 1.46 -13.52 0.18
CA PRO A 106 2.10 -12.62 -0.77
C PRO A 106 1.12 -11.71 -1.54
N GLY A 107 -0.17 -12.05 -1.59
CA GLY A 107 -1.23 -11.19 -2.10
C GLY A 107 -1.88 -10.36 -1.00
N MET A 108 -2.38 -10.99 0.07
CA MET A 108 -3.24 -10.30 1.04
C MET A 108 -2.49 -9.26 1.89
N ILE A 109 -1.30 -9.57 2.43
CA ILE A 109 -0.65 -8.65 3.38
C ILE A 109 -0.20 -7.33 2.72
N PRO A 110 0.36 -7.30 1.51
CA PRO A 110 0.58 -6.03 0.81
C PRO A 110 -0.69 -5.17 0.72
N PHE A 111 -1.84 -5.79 0.46
CA PHE A 111 -3.12 -5.12 0.34
C PHE A 111 -3.73 -4.64 1.66
N TRP A 112 -3.20 -5.05 2.82
CA TRP A 112 -3.57 -4.40 4.09
C TRP A 112 -3.13 -2.94 4.17
N PHE A 113 -2.17 -2.52 3.33
CA PHE A 113 -1.57 -1.19 3.39
C PHE A 113 -1.66 -0.44 2.05
N LEU A 114 -1.36 -1.13 0.95
CA LEU A 114 -1.23 -0.57 -0.38
C LEU A 114 -2.44 0.29 -0.83
N PRO A 115 -3.68 -0.24 -0.88
CA PRO A 115 -4.80 0.53 -1.40
C PRO A 115 -5.11 1.76 -0.53
N TYR A 116 -5.01 1.62 0.81
CA TYR A 116 -5.21 2.74 1.74
C TYR A 116 -4.15 3.84 1.56
N ALA A 117 -2.88 3.46 1.45
CA ALA A 117 -1.79 4.41 1.25
C ALA A 117 -1.99 5.23 -0.03
N LEU A 118 -2.35 4.57 -1.13
CA LEU A 118 -2.66 5.21 -2.41
C LEU A 118 -3.86 6.16 -2.29
N ALA A 119 -4.98 5.69 -1.76
CA ALA A 119 -6.19 6.49 -1.62
C ALA A 119 -6.04 7.68 -0.65
N CYS A 120 -5.22 7.55 0.40
CA CYS A 120 -4.86 8.66 1.28
C CYS A 120 -3.97 9.72 0.61
N GLY A 121 -3.41 9.45 -0.57
CA GLY A 121 -2.57 10.38 -1.32
C GLY A 121 -1.06 10.20 -1.09
N ASN A 122 -0.61 9.06 -0.56
CA ASN A 122 0.81 8.74 -0.43
C ASN A 122 1.32 8.04 -1.70
N THR A 123 2.62 8.15 -1.95
CA THR A 123 3.30 7.25 -2.90
C THR A 123 3.92 6.09 -2.14
N VAL A 124 3.99 4.92 -2.77
CA VAL A 124 4.30 3.67 -2.09
C VAL A 124 5.51 2.98 -2.71
N ILE A 125 6.34 2.40 -1.86
CA ILE A 125 7.38 1.45 -2.25
C ILE A 125 7.07 0.12 -1.56
N VAL A 126 6.72 -0.89 -2.35
CA VAL A 126 6.40 -2.24 -1.87
C VAL A 126 7.64 -3.12 -2.04
N LYS A 127 8.04 -3.76 -0.95
CA LYS A 127 9.06 -4.81 -0.92
C LYS A 127 8.39 -6.11 -0.46
N PRO A 128 8.03 -7.03 -1.37
CA PRO A 128 7.49 -8.32 -0.99
C PRO A 128 8.60 -9.25 -0.49
N SER A 129 8.22 -10.43 0.01
CA SER A 129 9.21 -11.47 0.28
C SER A 129 9.84 -11.97 -1.01
N GLU A 130 11.16 -12.09 -1.00
CA GLU A 130 11.97 -12.71 -2.05
C GLU A 130 11.64 -14.18 -2.30
N ARG A 131 10.93 -14.83 -1.37
CA ARG A 131 10.47 -16.22 -1.50
C ARG A 131 9.20 -16.35 -2.34
N THR A 132 8.41 -15.28 -2.43
CA THR A 132 7.12 -15.23 -3.13
C THR A 132 6.92 -13.87 -3.84
N PRO A 133 7.80 -13.51 -4.79
CA PRO A 133 7.78 -12.19 -5.42
C PRO A 133 6.79 -12.09 -6.60
N LEU A 134 6.36 -13.21 -7.18
CA LEU A 134 5.67 -13.26 -8.47
C LEU A 134 4.24 -12.70 -8.37
N THR A 135 3.54 -12.97 -7.27
CA THR A 135 2.19 -12.42 -7.06
C THR A 135 2.21 -10.89 -7.11
N MET A 136 3.14 -10.25 -6.41
CA MET A 136 3.24 -8.80 -6.44
C MET A 136 3.76 -8.27 -7.77
N GLN A 137 4.60 -9.01 -8.49
CA GLN A 137 4.96 -8.61 -9.87
C GLN A 137 3.72 -8.55 -10.77
N LYS A 138 2.83 -9.56 -10.72
CA LYS A 138 1.57 -9.54 -11.49
C LYS A 138 0.65 -8.41 -11.06
N VAL A 139 0.46 -8.20 -9.76
CA VAL A 139 -0.34 -7.08 -9.23
C VAL A 139 0.20 -5.73 -9.74
N PHE A 140 1.52 -5.56 -9.81
CA PHE A 140 2.11 -4.34 -10.32
C PHE A 140 1.89 -4.12 -11.82
N HIS A 141 1.79 -5.17 -12.63
CA HIS A 141 1.34 -5.03 -14.02
C HIS A 141 -0.10 -4.50 -14.08
N LEU A 142 -1.01 -5.02 -13.21
CA LEU A 142 -2.38 -4.50 -13.13
C LEU A 142 -2.42 -3.03 -12.67
N LEU A 143 -1.54 -2.63 -11.74
CA LEU A 143 -1.40 -1.23 -11.31
C LEU A 143 -0.89 -0.30 -12.43
N GLU A 144 -0.11 -0.82 -13.38
CA GLU A 144 0.29 -0.05 -14.57
C GLU A 144 -0.90 0.14 -15.52
N GLU A 145 -1.76 -0.88 -15.67
CA GLU A 145 -2.94 -0.84 -16.55
C GLU A 145 -4.02 0.16 -16.09
N ILE A 146 -4.15 0.40 -14.78
CA ILE A 146 -5.10 1.39 -14.26
C ILE A 146 -4.68 2.84 -14.50
N GLY A 147 -3.45 3.08 -14.99
CA GLY A 147 -2.98 4.40 -15.40
C GLY A 147 -2.51 5.30 -14.26
N LEU A 148 -1.94 4.73 -13.18
CA LEU A 148 -1.27 5.53 -12.16
C LEU A 148 -0.09 6.32 -12.76
N GLU A 149 0.14 7.53 -12.25
CA GLU A 149 1.35 8.28 -12.60
C GLU A 149 2.61 7.48 -12.19
N LYS A 150 3.63 7.49 -13.06
CA LYS A 150 4.89 6.79 -12.80
C LYS A 150 5.49 7.25 -11.48
N GLY A 151 5.78 6.29 -10.60
CA GLY A 151 6.35 6.56 -9.28
C GLY A 151 5.31 6.61 -8.15
N VAL A 152 4.01 6.63 -8.44
CA VAL A 152 2.97 6.56 -7.40
C VAL A 152 3.02 5.22 -6.67
N ALA A 153 3.12 4.12 -7.41
CA ALA A 153 3.41 2.80 -6.87
C ALA A 153 4.73 2.27 -7.43
N ASN A 154 5.58 1.72 -6.56
CA ASN A 154 6.87 1.17 -6.93
C ASN A 154 7.05 -0.22 -6.30
N LEU A 155 7.56 -1.17 -7.08
CA LEU A 155 7.93 -2.51 -6.59
C LEU A 155 9.46 -2.62 -6.55
N VAL A 156 10.01 -3.01 -5.40
CA VAL A 156 11.44 -3.28 -5.25
C VAL A 156 11.61 -4.64 -4.62
N ASN A 157 12.18 -5.59 -5.36
CA ASN A 157 12.55 -6.90 -4.82
C ASN A 157 13.94 -6.84 -4.17
N GLY A 158 14.19 -7.70 -3.18
CA GLY A 158 15.48 -7.75 -2.51
C GLY A 158 15.43 -8.48 -1.17
N GLY A 159 16.52 -8.41 -0.42
CA GLY A 159 16.66 -9.06 0.89
C GLY A 159 16.71 -8.07 2.06
N PRO A 160 17.33 -8.45 3.19
CA PRO A 160 17.53 -7.58 4.35
C PRO A 160 18.25 -6.26 4.03
N ASP A 161 19.22 -6.26 3.11
CA ASP A 161 19.97 -5.05 2.75
C ASP A 161 19.09 -4.00 2.07
N THR A 162 18.17 -4.45 1.20
CA THR A 162 17.16 -3.58 0.58
C THR A 162 16.24 -2.98 1.64
N VAL A 163 15.82 -3.79 2.61
CA VAL A 163 15.02 -3.30 3.75
C VAL A 163 15.80 -2.25 4.53
N ASN A 164 17.03 -2.55 4.97
CA ASN A 164 17.84 -1.59 5.73
C ASN A 164 18.05 -0.28 4.97
N THR A 165 18.35 -0.37 3.67
CA THR A 165 18.48 0.81 2.80
C THR A 165 17.20 1.64 2.75
N MET A 166 16.03 0.99 2.70
CA MET A 166 14.75 1.69 2.77
C MET A 166 14.54 2.35 4.15
N LEU A 167 14.86 1.66 5.24
CA LEU A 167 14.69 2.20 6.59
C LEU A 167 15.60 3.41 6.87
N ASP A 168 16.82 3.41 6.33
CA ASP A 168 17.78 4.49 6.51
C ASP A 168 17.50 5.71 5.62
N HIS A 169 16.58 5.60 4.65
CA HIS A 169 16.37 6.66 3.68
C HIS A 169 15.44 7.76 4.25
N PRO A 170 15.92 9.02 4.40
CA PRO A 170 15.16 10.09 5.08
C PRO A 170 13.87 10.50 4.36
N GLY A 171 13.76 10.17 3.07
CA GLY A 171 12.56 10.37 2.27
C GLY A 171 11.40 9.41 2.58
N ILE A 172 11.62 8.30 3.28
CA ILE A 172 10.54 7.39 3.70
C ILE A 172 9.94 7.93 5.00
N ARG A 173 8.65 8.26 4.96
CA ARG A 173 7.93 8.96 6.03
C ARG A 173 7.11 8.03 6.92
N ALA A 174 6.83 6.82 6.45
CA ALA A 174 6.20 5.77 7.24
C ALA A 174 6.60 4.38 6.71
N VAL A 175 6.63 3.40 7.61
CA VAL A 175 6.96 2.01 7.31
C VAL A 175 5.86 1.11 7.85
N SER A 176 5.27 0.29 6.99
CA SER A 176 4.38 -0.81 7.36
C SER A 176 5.12 -2.13 7.19
N PHE A 177 5.31 -2.84 8.29
CA PHE A 177 6.02 -4.12 8.31
C PHE A 177 5.14 -5.22 8.87
N VAL A 178 5.15 -6.38 8.23
CA VAL A 178 4.61 -7.62 8.79
C VAL A 178 5.65 -8.73 8.63
N GLY A 179 5.89 -9.49 9.70
CA GLY A 179 6.89 -10.54 9.72
C GLY A 179 7.12 -11.08 11.12
N SER A 180 8.26 -11.76 11.32
CA SER A 180 8.59 -12.35 12.63
C SER A 180 8.94 -11.28 13.67
N THR A 181 8.68 -11.57 14.94
CA THR A 181 8.96 -10.66 16.06
C THR A 181 10.42 -10.15 16.10
N PRO A 182 11.46 -10.99 15.89
CA PRO A 182 12.84 -10.50 15.89
C PRO A 182 13.09 -9.45 14.79
N VAL A 183 12.57 -9.67 13.57
CA VAL A 183 12.72 -8.73 12.46
C VAL A 183 11.86 -7.48 12.69
N ALA A 184 10.65 -7.64 13.23
CA ALA A 184 9.79 -6.50 13.58
C ALA A 184 10.45 -5.57 14.59
N ARG A 185 11.12 -6.10 15.61
CA ARG A 185 11.88 -5.31 16.58
C ARG A 185 13.00 -4.50 15.91
N HIS A 186 13.76 -5.14 15.02
CA HIS A 186 14.83 -4.49 14.25
C HIS A 186 14.29 -3.35 13.36
N VAL A 187 13.23 -3.64 12.59
CA VAL A 187 12.59 -2.65 11.71
C VAL A 187 12.06 -1.48 12.53
N TYR A 188 11.35 -1.75 13.62
CA TYR A 188 10.79 -0.71 14.49
C TYR A 188 11.90 0.15 15.13
N SER A 189 12.92 -0.47 15.71
CA SER A 189 14.01 0.26 16.37
C SER A 189 14.79 1.15 15.41
N ARG A 190 14.89 0.74 14.14
CA ARG A 190 15.66 1.46 13.13
C ARG A 190 14.85 2.57 12.45
N ALA A 191 13.55 2.35 12.24
CA ALA A 191 12.65 3.32 11.60
C ALA A 191 12.15 4.42 12.53
N ALA A 192 12.21 4.22 13.85
CA ALA A 192 11.70 5.17 14.84
C ALA A 192 12.71 6.27 15.24
N VAL A 193 13.86 6.35 14.55
CA VAL A 193 14.93 7.34 14.77
C VAL A 193 14.82 8.45 13.73
#